data_AF-A0A963E855-F1
#
_entry.id   AF-A0A963E855-F1
#
_cell.length_a   1.000
_cell.length_b   1.000
_cell.length_c   1.000
_cell.angle_alpha   90.00
_cell.angle_beta   90.00
_cell.angle_gamma   90.00
#
_symmetry.space_group_name_H-M   'P 1'
#
loop_
_entity.id
_entity.type
_entity.pdbx_description
1 polymer ?
#
loop_
_entity_poly.entity_id
_entity_poly.type
_entity_poly.pdbx_seq_one_letter_code
_entity_poly.pdbx_strand_id
1 'polypeptide(L)' 'MPHYVRAYVPGGSYFFTVALLERHRCLLTEHVDALRAAFVSVRRQRPFHIGAIVVLPDHLHCLWTLPPDDADY' A
#
# COMPACT_ATOMS: atom_id res chain seq x y z
N MET A 1 8.51 -7.22 -20.14
CA MET A 1 8.54 -6.00 -19.31
C MET A 1 7.15 -5.40 -19.30
N PRO A 2 6.62 -4.94 -18.14
CA PRO A 2 5.35 -4.24 -18.12
C PRO A 2 5.48 -2.85 -18.77
N HIS A 3 4.48 -2.45 -19.56
CA HIS A 3 4.33 -1.11 -20.14
C HIS A 3 3.24 -0.32 -19.39
N TYR A 4 3.33 -0.33 -18.07
CA TYR A 4 2.37 0.35 -17.20
C TYR A 4 2.66 1.86 -17.15
N VAL A 5 1.61 2.67 -17.32
CA VAL A 5 1.68 4.12 -17.16
C VAL A 5 0.99 4.49 -15.85
N ARG A 6 1.72 5.18 -14.96
CA ARG A 6 1.18 5.70 -13.71
C ARG A 6 0.26 6.88 -13.97
N ALA A 7 -0.88 6.90 -13.27
CA ALA A 7 -1.83 8.00 -13.36
C ALA A 7 -1.58 8.95 -12.19
N TYR A 8 -0.95 10.10 -12.45
CA TYR A 8 -0.66 11.09 -11.41
C TYR A 8 -1.75 12.15 -11.34
N VAL A 9 -2.67 11.98 -10.41
CA VAL A 9 -3.75 12.93 -10.10
C VAL A 9 -3.61 13.38 -8.64
N PRO A 10 -3.39 14.69 -8.39
CA PRO A 10 -3.36 15.23 -7.03
C PRO A 10 -4.64 14.91 -6.25
N GLY A 11 -4.50 14.43 -5.01
CA GLY A 11 -5.64 14.00 -4.19
C GLY A 11 -6.34 12.73 -4.68
N GLY A 12 -5.75 12.02 -5.65
CA GLY A 12 -6.33 10.82 -6.24
C GLY A 12 -6.50 9.67 -5.24
N SER A 13 -7.46 8.78 -5.55
CA SER A 13 -7.63 7.50 -4.86
C SER A 13 -7.11 6.35 -5.71
N TYR A 14 -6.24 5.52 -5.13
CA TYR A 14 -5.51 4.48 -5.85
C TYR A 14 -5.64 3.13 -5.15
N PHE A 15 -5.84 2.09 -5.96
CA PHE A 15 -5.83 0.70 -5.52
C PHE A 15 -4.47 0.07 -5.80
N PHE A 16 -3.89 -0.58 -4.79
CA PHE A 16 -2.62 -1.28 -4.90
C PHE A 16 -2.79 -2.76 -4.57
N THR A 17 -2.02 -3.57 -5.28
CA THR A 17 -1.74 -4.96 -4.92
C THR A 17 -0.24 -5.07 -4.65
N VAL A 18 0.15 -5.42 -3.43
CA VAL A 18 1.54 -5.69 -3.07
C VAL A 18 1.65 -7.14 -2.66
N ALA A 19 2.67 -7.82 -3.19
CA ALA A 19 2.83 -9.25 -3.01
C ALA A 19 4.25 -9.62 -2.59
N LEU A 20 4.36 -10.68 -1.80
CA LEU A 20 5.60 -11.36 -1.54
C LEU A 20 6.14 -11.97 -2.83
N LEU A 21 7.47 -11.97 -2.95
CA LEU A 21 8.16 -12.71 -4.00
C LEU A 21 7.89 -14.22 -3.87
N GLU A 22 7.99 -14.74 -2.64
CA GLU A 22 7.76 -16.14 -2.31
C GLU A 22 6.31 -16.38 -1.89
N ARG A 23 5.44 -16.71 -2.86
CA ARG A 23 3.98 -16.83 -2.69
C ARG A 23 3.49 -17.92 -1.71
N HIS A 24 4.36 -18.84 -1.34
CA HIS A 24 4.05 -19.92 -0.40
C HIS A 24 4.30 -19.53 1.06
N ARG A 25 4.93 -18.37 1.31
CA ARG A 25 5.22 -17.88 2.65
C ARG A 25 4.07 -17.01 3.17
N CYS A 26 3.94 -16.96 4.48
CA CYS A 26 2.85 -16.27 5.16
C CYS A 26 3.32 -15.00 5.90
N LEU A 27 4.42 -14.39 5.44
CA LEU A 27 5.16 -13.36 6.19
C LEU A 27 4.30 -12.14 6.54
N LEU A 28 3.33 -11.77 5.70
CA LEU A 28 2.51 -10.58 5.95
C LEU A 28 1.56 -10.79 7.13
N THR A 29 1.08 -12.02 7.34
CA THR A 29 0.24 -12.39 8.50
C THR A 29 1.06 -12.81 9.70
N GLU A 30 2.18 -13.52 9.50
CA GLU A 30 3.09 -13.95 10.58
C GLU A 30 3.75 -12.75 11.29
N HIS A 31 4.01 -11.66 10.55
CA HIS A 31 4.62 -10.44 11.06
C HIS A 31 3.72 -9.22 10.89
N VAL A 32 2.41 -9.39 11.09
CA VAL A 32 1.41 -8.32 10.91
C VAL A 32 1.70 -7.08 11.75
N ASP A 33 2.27 -7.23 12.94
CA ASP A 33 2.63 -6.09 13.80
C ASP A 33 3.77 -5.26 13.22
N ALA A 34 4.77 -5.91 12.62
CA ALA A 34 5.85 -5.22 11.92
C ALA A 34 5.34 -4.49 10.68
N LEU A 35 4.43 -5.13 9.92
CA LEU A 35 3.75 -4.50 8.79
C LEU A 35 2.96 -3.26 9.23
N ARG A 36 2.18 -3.38 10.32
CA ARG A 36 1.42 -2.26 10.90
C ARG A 36 2.34 -1.13 11.34
N ALA A 37 3.44 -1.43 12.01
CA ALA A 37 4.43 -0.44 12.43
C ALA A 37 5.05 0.31 11.23
N ALA A 38 5.34 -0.41 10.14
CA ALA A 38 5.82 0.20 8.89
C ALA A 38 4.78 1.17 8.30
N PHE A 39 3.51 0.76 8.21
CA PHE A 39 2.42 1.63 7.76
C PHE A 39 2.30 2.90 8.62
N VAL A 40 2.36 2.77 9.94
CA VAL A 40 2.30 3.92 10.87
C VAL A 40 3.50 4.85 10.67
N SER A 41 4.71 4.29 10.55
CA SER A 41 5.94 5.06 10.35
C SER A 41 5.90 5.88 9.05
N VAL A 42 5.51 5.24 7.94
CA VAL A 42 5.42 5.90 6.64
C VAL A 42 4.32 6.96 6.64
N ARG A 43 3.12 6.64 7.18
CA ARG A 43 2.00 7.59 7.21
C ARG A 43 2.29 8.86 8.03
N ARG A 44 3.22 8.80 9.00
CA ARG A 44 3.71 9.98 9.73
C ARG A 44 4.60 10.89 8.87
N GLN A 45 5.36 10.31 7.94
CA GLN A 45 6.31 11.02 7.08
C GLN A 45 5.66 11.49 5.77
N ARG A 46 4.71 10.70 5.26
CA ARG A 46 3.94 10.91 4.03
C ARG A 46 2.46 10.67 4.36
N PRO A 47 1.69 11.72 4.69
CA PRO A 47 0.29 11.56 5.05
C PRO A 47 -0.55 11.02 3.88
N PHE A 48 -1.40 10.05 4.16
CA PHE A 48 -2.45 9.58 3.24
C PHE A 48 -3.63 9.02 4.07
N HIS A 49 -4.79 8.88 3.44
CA HIS A 49 -5.96 8.22 4.01
C HIS A 49 -6.04 6.78 3.52
N ILE A 50 -6.29 5.83 4.43
CA ILE A 50 -6.53 4.43 4.10
C ILE A 50 -8.05 4.25 4.04
N GLY A 51 -8.61 4.18 2.83
CA GLY A 51 -10.03 3.88 2.63
C GLY A 51 -10.36 2.41 2.90
N ALA A 52 -9.44 1.51 2.50
CA ALA A 52 -9.53 0.08 2.81
C ALA A 52 -8.15 -0.57 2.79
N ILE A 53 -7.99 -1.64 3.57
CA ILE A 53 -6.85 -2.55 3.46
C ILE A 53 -7.27 -3.96 3.89
N VAL A 54 -6.81 -4.96 3.13
CA VAL A 54 -6.86 -6.38 3.51
C VAL A 54 -5.45 -6.96 3.42
N VAL A 55 -5.05 -7.71 4.44
CA VAL A 55 -3.76 -8.39 4.50
C VAL A 55 -4.02 -9.89 4.43
N LEU A 56 -3.54 -10.52 3.36
CA LEU A 56 -3.51 -11.95 3.16
C LEU A 56 -2.08 -12.45 3.46
N PRO A 57 -1.85 -13.77 3.60
CA PRO A 57 -0.53 -14.29 4.00
C PRO A 57 0.62 -13.86 3.08
N ASP A 58 0.39 -13.80 1.77
CA ASP A 58 1.41 -13.54 0.76
C ASP A 58 1.19 -12.24 -0.03
N HIS A 59 0.06 -11.56 0.15
CA HIS A 59 -0.21 -10.28 -0.51
C HIS A 59 -1.18 -9.41 0.29
N LEU A 60 -1.25 -8.13 -0.06
CA LEU A 60 -2.23 -7.20 0.45
C LEU A 60 -2.86 -6.41 -0.69
N HIS A 61 -4.08 -5.98 -0.43
CA HIS A 61 -4.75 -4.98 -1.24
C HIS A 61 -5.05 -3.76 -0.39
N CYS A 62 -4.82 -2.58 -0.93
CA CYS A 62 -5.19 -1.34 -0.24
C CYS A 62 -5.74 -0.28 -1.20
N LEU A 63 -6.61 0.56 -0.65
CA LEU A 63 -7.14 1.75 -1.28
C LEU A 63 -6.64 2.96 -0.49
N TRP A 64 -5.81 3.79 -1.11
CA TRP A 64 -5.30 5.01 -0.50
C TRP A 64 -5.82 6.25 -1.20
N THR A 65 -6.14 7.28 -0.44
CA THR A 65 -6.42 8.62 -0.97
C THR A 65 -5.30 9.55 -0.52
N LEU A 66 -4.67 10.22 -1.49
CA LEU A 66 -3.58 11.17 -1.24
C LEU A 66 -4.13 12.53 -0.76
N PRO A 67 -3.30 13.36 -0.13
CA PRO A 67 -3.61 14.77 0.09
C PRO A 67 -3.91 15.52 -1.22
N PRO A 68 -4.71 16.59 -1.20
CA PRO A 68 -5.14 17.31 -2.40
C PRO A 68 -4.03 17.76 -3.36
N ASP A 69 -2.85 18.10 -2.82
CA ASP A 69 -1.70 18.60 -3.59
C ASP A 69 -0.62 17.52 -3.81
N ASP A 70 -0.91 16.27 -3.46
CA ASP A 70 0.02 15.15 -3.56
C ASP A 70 -0.47 14.16 -4.61
N ALA A 71 0.46 13.77 -5.49
CA ALA A 71 0.27 12.76 -6.52
C ALA A 71 1.35 11.67 -6.45
N ASP A 72 2.28 11.73 -5.50
CA ASP A 72 3.43 10.82 -5.41
C ASP A 72 3.10 9.58 -4.56
N TYR A 73 2.68 8.52 -5.26
CA TYR A 73 2.35 7.22 -4.67
C TYR A 73 3.31 6.09 -5.07
#